data_AF-A0A9P8N2L8-F1
#
_entry.id   AF-A0A9P8N2L8-F1
#
_cell.length_a   1.000
_cell.length_b   1.000
_cell.length_c   1.000
_cell.angle_alpha   90.00
_cell.angle_beta   90.00
_cell.angle_gamma   90.00
#
_symmetry.space_group_name_H-M   'P 1'
#
loop_
_entity.id
_entity.type
_entity.pdbx_description
1 polymer ?
#
loop_
_entity_poly.entity_id
_entity_poly.type
_entity_poly.pdbx_seq_one_letter_code
_entity_poly.pdbx_strand_id
1 'polypeptide(L)'
;MPSMTDTPTPPSQFLAHLFRNPREPTRELVKPYVSYETGLRKAFARGDAGIDGLAGLVPVYNGAEKSFRIRTVDRQPATLSKYIMPLPDDKREANDVPAIAASRDEFMKNFDAFTHSMLKGIDIKIENDPTVENPHETYYQTTAPASDIDVFFYGLGDDNSAIARIVQLEAELRVNQRIAPGSGLTLRSENAVTFISPRWPYRHVQVILRLYRSVSEILTGFDVDCACVAFDGTNVYSNPRGVTAIATRTNTIDLTRRSPSYENRLYKYRNHNFDVFWDGLERERIDEQFFRDFAADYRKLSRLTGLARLIFSEAVLGRGAQEWYRWRRLMRRLDSGGEPALAAPSGYATLDIPYGRLFTAKSVCKYVSKRAKEPYLFGSIEKVTSWGAKPSKKMKGKLAGKVTFIRDNPGRQMIGSFYPLTDDDWTNMAYEPPSDVSENEDE
;
A
#
# COMPACT_ATOMS: atom_id res chain seq x y z
N MET A 1 -12.78 28.46 -5.47
CA MET A 1 -12.74 26.98 -5.36
C MET A 1 -12.55 26.46 -6.77
N PRO A 2 -11.59 25.56 -7.06
CA PRO A 2 -11.59 24.86 -8.35
C PRO A 2 -12.92 24.13 -8.49
N SER A 3 -13.58 24.27 -9.64
CA SER A 3 -14.85 23.60 -9.89
C SER A 3 -14.62 22.08 -9.82
N MET A 4 -15.53 21.33 -9.18
CA MET A 4 -15.49 19.85 -9.24
C MET A 4 -15.96 19.34 -10.63
N THR A 5 -15.86 20.14 -11.70
CA THR A 5 -16.46 19.86 -13.01
C THR A 5 -15.48 19.91 -14.19
N ASP A 6 -14.20 20.28 -13.98
CA ASP A 6 -13.25 20.51 -15.09
C ASP A 6 -12.38 19.27 -15.45
N THR A 7 -12.98 18.07 -15.55
CA THR A 7 -12.28 16.93 -16.15
C THR A 7 -12.65 16.78 -17.63
N PRO A 8 -11.70 16.51 -18.55
CA PRO A 8 -11.99 16.38 -19.99
C PRO A 8 -13.06 15.34 -20.32
N THR A 9 -13.12 14.27 -19.54
CA THR A 9 -14.19 13.27 -19.54
C THR A 9 -14.50 12.87 -18.09
N PRO A 10 -15.66 12.25 -17.78
CA PRO A 10 -15.89 11.69 -16.46
C PRO A 10 -14.76 10.73 -16.05
N PRO A 11 -14.34 10.68 -14.77
CA PRO A 11 -13.30 9.76 -14.30
C PRO A 11 -13.53 8.30 -14.73
N SER A 12 -14.79 7.84 -14.76
CA SER A 12 -15.16 6.49 -15.20
C SER A 12 -14.77 6.16 -16.66
N GLN A 13 -14.49 7.18 -17.48
CA GLN A 13 -14.07 7.05 -18.88
C GLN A 13 -12.57 7.29 -19.09
N PHE A 14 -11.78 7.43 -18.02
CA PHE A 14 -10.36 7.77 -18.12
C PHE A 14 -9.54 6.76 -18.96
N LEU A 15 -9.86 5.47 -18.91
CA LEU A 15 -9.22 4.46 -19.78
C LEU A 15 -9.42 4.75 -21.27
N ALA A 16 -10.66 5.09 -21.66
CA ALA A 16 -10.96 5.46 -23.03
C ALA A 16 -10.27 6.78 -23.43
N HIS A 17 -10.13 7.71 -22.48
CA HIS A 17 -9.40 8.95 -22.69
C HIS A 17 -7.90 8.71 -22.94
N LEU A 18 -7.24 7.83 -22.18
CA LEU A 18 -5.85 7.43 -22.45
C LEU A 18 -5.71 6.78 -23.83
N PHE A 19 -6.62 5.88 -24.17
CA PHE A 19 -6.58 5.14 -25.44
C PHE A 19 -6.75 6.04 -26.67
N ARG A 20 -7.61 7.07 -26.58
CA ARG A 20 -7.81 8.04 -27.67
C ARG A 20 -6.63 8.99 -27.87
N ASN A 21 -5.77 9.13 -26.85
CA ASN A 21 -4.61 10.03 -26.87
C ASN A 21 -3.29 9.24 -26.70
N PRO A 22 -2.92 8.34 -27.65
CA PRO A 22 -1.79 7.42 -27.47
C PRO A 22 -0.41 8.10 -27.50
N ARG A 23 -0.32 9.31 -28.07
CA ARG A 23 0.93 10.07 -28.21
C ARG A 23 1.11 11.18 -27.17
N GLU A 24 0.08 11.48 -26.39
CA GLU A 24 0.17 12.49 -25.36
C GLU A 24 0.77 11.89 -24.08
N PRO A 25 1.68 12.61 -23.38
CA PRO A 25 2.20 12.15 -22.09
C PRO A 25 1.06 11.86 -21.12
N THR A 26 1.04 10.66 -20.54
CA THR A 26 0.02 10.23 -19.57
C THR A 26 0.01 11.16 -18.36
N ARG A 27 1.18 11.70 -17.98
CA ARG A 27 1.32 12.69 -16.91
C ARG A 27 0.58 14.01 -17.18
N GLU A 28 0.42 14.41 -18.44
CA GLU A 28 -0.39 15.60 -18.78
C GLU A 28 -1.88 15.28 -18.77
N LEU A 29 -2.26 14.13 -19.35
CA LEU A 29 -3.66 13.68 -19.42
C LEU A 29 -4.31 13.52 -18.04
N VAL A 30 -3.53 13.10 -17.03
CA VAL A 30 -4.05 12.84 -15.68
C VAL A 30 -4.19 14.11 -14.82
N LYS A 31 -3.51 15.22 -15.14
CA LYS A 31 -3.48 16.44 -14.30
C LYS A 31 -4.87 16.95 -13.89
N PRO A 32 -5.85 17.12 -14.81
CA PRO A 32 -7.19 17.60 -14.43
C PRO A 32 -7.88 16.66 -13.43
N TYR A 33 -7.65 15.35 -13.56
CA TYR A 33 -8.23 14.34 -12.69
C TYR A 33 -7.57 14.32 -11.30
N VAL A 34 -6.27 14.59 -11.20
CA VAL A 34 -5.58 14.77 -9.91
C VAL A 34 -6.09 16.01 -9.19
N SER A 35 -6.34 17.11 -9.91
CA SER A 35 -6.98 18.31 -9.34
C SER A 35 -8.41 18.02 -8.86
N TYR A 36 -9.20 17.29 -9.64
CA TYR A 36 -10.54 16.83 -9.23
C TYR A 36 -10.47 15.96 -7.96
N GLU A 37 -9.57 14.95 -7.93
CA GLU A 37 -9.39 14.07 -6.77
C GLU A 37 -8.93 14.85 -5.54
N THR A 38 -8.11 15.89 -5.72
CA THR A 38 -7.70 16.78 -4.63
C THR A 38 -8.91 17.47 -4.02
N GLY A 39 -9.79 18.05 -4.85
CA GLY A 39 -11.05 18.64 -4.41
C GLY A 39 -11.95 17.65 -3.67
N LEU A 40 -12.08 16.43 -4.21
CA LEU A 40 -12.83 15.33 -3.61
C LEU A 40 -12.27 14.91 -2.25
N ARG A 41 -10.94 14.81 -2.12
CA ARG A 41 -10.26 14.54 -0.84
C ARG A 41 -10.54 15.63 0.18
N LYS A 42 -10.59 16.92 -0.22
CA LYS A 42 -11.01 18.02 0.68
C LYS A 42 -12.48 17.90 1.09
N ALA A 43 -13.35 17.48 0.19
CA ALA A 43 -14.78 17.30 0.45
C ALA A 43 -15.03 16.18 1.46
N PHE A 44 -14.38 15.02 1.26
CA PHE A 44 -14.38 13.96 2.26
C PHE A 44 -13.87 14.52 3.59
N ALA A 45 -12.72 15.19 3.61
CA ALA A 45 -12.10 15.78 4.81
C ALA A 45 -12.97 16.73 5.64
N ARG A 46 -13.86 17.48 4.99
CA ARG A 46 -14.84 18.36 5.65
C ARG A 46 -16.07 17.61 6.14
N GLY A 47 -16.27 16.39 5.64
CA GLY A 47 -17.42 15.56 5.95
C GLY A 47 -18.62 15.90 5.08
N ASP A 48 -18.42 16.47 3.90
CA ASP A 48 -19.49 16.87 2.97
C ASP A 48 -20.41 15.66 2.66
N ALA A 49 -21.72 15.89 2.65
CA ALA A 49 -22.72 14.87 2.36
C ALA A 49 -23.01 14.78 0.85
N GLY A 50 -23.63 13.69 0.40
CA GLY A 50 -24.09 13.54 -0.99
C GLY A 50 -22.98 13.28 -2.02
N ILE A 51 -21.76 12.97 -1.58
CA ILE A 51 -20.68 12.53 -2.47
C ILE A 51 -21.03 11.13 -2.99
N ASP A 52 -21.06 10.96 -4.31
CA ASP A 52 -21.28 9.66 -4.94
C ASP A 52 -20.25 8.62 -4.48
N GLY A 53 -20.70 7.39 -4.23
CA GLY A 53 -19.86 6.33 -3.69
C GLY A 53 -18.68 5.93 -4.59
N LEU A 54 -18.80 6.19 -5.89
CA LEU A 54 -17.82 5.91 -6.92
C LEU A 54 -17.23 7.19 -7.53
N ALA A 55 -17.44 8.35 -6.91
CA ALA A 55 -16.90 9.62 -7.37
C ALA A 55 -15.38 9.52 -7.58
N GLY A 56 -14.88 9.99 -8.73
CA GLY A 56 -13.44 9.97 -9.02
C GLY A 56 -12.87 8.58 -9.35
N LEU A 57 -13.69 7.54 -9.46
CA LEU A 57 -13.22 6.19 -9.73
C LEU A 57 -13.38 5.78 -11.19
N VAL A 58 -12.53 4.83 -11.58
CA VAL A 58 -12.47 4.14 -12.86
C VAL A 58 -12.82 2.67 -12.61
N PRO A 59 -13.96 2.16 -13.10
CA PRO A 59 -14.23 0.73 -13.09
C PRO A 59 -13.36 0.06 -14.17
N VAL A 60 -12.47 -0.84 -13.74
CA VAL A 60 -11.42 -1.42 -14.60
C VAL A 60 -12.00 -2.41 -15.61
N TYR A 61 -12.92 -3.27 -15.19
CA TYR A 61 -13.61 -4.23 -16.06
C TYR A 61 -15.03 -3.75 -16.33
N ASN A 62 -15.17 -2.86 -17.31
CA ASN A 62 -16.46 -2.23 -17.68
C ASN A 62 -16.54 -1.93 -19.18
N GLY A 63 -16.02 -2.83 -20.01
CA GLY A 63 -16.03 -2.73 -21.47
C GLY A 63 -14.83 -1.97 -22.07
N ALA A 64 -14.00 -1.35 -21.24
CA ALA A 64 -12.78 -0.63 -21.64
C ALA A 64 -11.48 -1.32 -21.21
N GLU A 65 -11.54 -2.51 -20.61
CA GLU A 65 -10.36 -3.23 -20.10
C GLU A 65 -9.31 -3.51 -21.19
N LYS A 66 -9.74 -3.76 -22.43
CA LYS A 66 -8.84 -3.96 -23.59
C LYS A 66 -8.04 -2.71 -23.95
N SER A 67 -8.53 -1.54 -23.58
CA SER A 67 -7.86 -0.25 -23.78
C SER A 67 -6.84 0.06 -22.68
N PHE A 68 -6.77 -0.73 -21.61
CA PHE A 68 -5.79 -0.56 -20.54
C PHE A 68 -4.45 -1.21 -20.92
N ARG A 69 -3.59 -0.40 -21.53
CA ARG A 69 -2.33 -0.83 -22.16
C ARG A 69 -1.14 -0.16 -21.50
N ILE A 70 0.01 -0.81 -21.56
CA ILE A 70 1.28 -0.21 -21.14
C ILE A 70 1.61 0.98 -22.05
N ARG A 71 1.98 2.11 -21.45
CA ARG A 71 2.31 3.37 -22.11
C ARG A 71 3.73 3.77 -21.75
N THR A 72 4.62 3.81 -22.75
CA THR A 72 6.02 4.22 -22.55
C THR A 72 6.30 5.67 -22.95
N VAL A 73 5.29 6.38 -23.47
CA VAL A 73 5.38 7.75 -24.02
C VAL A 73 5.93 8.78 -23.04
N ASP A 74 5.73 8.58 -21.74
CA ASP A 74 6.23 9.46 -20.68
C ASP A 74 7.74 9.33 -20.44
N ARG A 75 8.35 8.17 -20.72
CA ARG A 75 9.76 7.91 -20.41
C ARG A 75 10.65 8.31 -21.58
N GLN A 76 10.79 9.62 -21.78
CA GLN A 76 11.61 10.22 -22.84
C GLN A 76 13.02 10.58 -22.31
N PRO A 77 14.06 10.58 -23.17
CA PRO A 77 15.43 10.95 -22.77
C PRO A 77 15.52 12.25 -21.96
N ALA A 78 14.77 13.28 -22.36
CA ALA A 78 14.74 14.58 -21.70
C ALA A 78 14.21 14.56 -20.25
N THR A 79 13.50 13.49 -19.87
CA THR A 79 12.89 13.34 -18.53
C THR A 79 13.60 12.31 -17.66
N LEU A 80 14.63 11.62 -18.17
CA LEU A 80 15.29 10.52 -17.45
C LEU A 80 15.92 10.98 -16.13
N SER A 81 16.43 12.22 -16.05
CA SER A 81 17.01 12.78 -14.84
C SER A 81 16.00 13.00 -13.70
N LYS A 82 14.69 12.93 -14.00
CA LYS A 82 13.59 13.09 -13.04
C LYS A 82 13.11 11.76 -12.43
N TYR A 83 13.64 10.64 -12.90
CA TYR A 83 13.35 9.33 -12.35
C TYR A 83 14.27 9.03 -11.17
N ILE A 84 13.70 8.44 -10.12
CA ILE A 84 14.41 7.99 -8.92
C ILE A 84 14.29 6.47 -8.89
N MET A 85 15.38 5.78 -8.63
CA MET A 85 15.49 4.32 -8.71
C MET A 85 14.90 3.80 -10.04
N PRO A 86 15.42 4.20 -11.22
CA PRO A 86 14.84 3.75 -12.49
C PRO A 86 14.90 2.23 -12.63
N LEU A 87 13.90 1.63 -13.27
CA LEU A 87 13.87 0.23 -13.66
C LEU A 87 14.94 -0.05 -14.73
N PRO A 88 15.67 -1.17 -14.62
CA PRO A 88 16.54 -1.65 -15.70
C PRO A 88 15.68 -2.11 -16.87
N ASP A 89 16.23 -2.07 -18.08
CA ASP A 89 15.47 -2.29 -19.30
C ASP A 89 14.86 -3.70 -19.41
N ASP A 90 15.48 -4.72 -18.82
CA ASP A 90 14.97 -6.10 -18.78
C ASP A 90 13.72 -6.28 -17.90
N LYS A 91 13.44 -5.32 -17.00
CA LYS A 91 12.25 -5.31 -16.14
C LYS A 91 11.12 -4.46 -16.69
N ARG A 92 11.33 -3.78 -17.82
CA ARG A 92 10.35 -2.89 -18.42
C ARG A 92 9.46 -3.66 -19.38
N GLU A 93 8.19 -3.27 -19.39
CA GLU A 93 7.20 -3.83 -20.30
C GLU A 93 7.19 -3.03 -21.62
N ALA A 94 6.94 -3.73 -22.73
CA ALA A 94 6.87 -3.10 -24.05
C ALA A 94 5.62 -2.21 -24.18
N ASN A 95 5.70 -1.19 -25.02
CA ASN A 95 4.54 -0.33 -25.28
C ASN A 95 3.39 -1.13 -25.90
N ASP A 96 2.16 -0.76 -25.54
CA ASP A 96 0.92 -1.37 -26.01
C ASP A 96 0.75 -2.87 -25.67
N VAL A 97 1.47 -3.43 -24.70
CA VAL A 97 1.07 -4.74 -24.12
C VAL A 97 -0.07 -4.54 -23.10
N PRO A 98 -0.89 -5.57 -22.79
CA PRO A 98 -1.89 -5.47 -21.73
C PRO A 98 -1.26 -5.08 -20.39
N ALA A 99 -1.82 -4.07 -19.70
CA ALA A 99 -1.31 -3.63 -18.39
C ALA A 99 -1.92 -4.42 -17.20
N ILE A 100 -2.98 -5.16 -17.47
CA ILE A 100 -3.79 -5.91 -16.50
C ILE A 100 -4.19 -7.27 -17.10
N ALA A 101 -4.82 -8.13 -16.30
CA ALA A 101 -5.46 -9.34 -16.81
C ALA A 101 -6.46 -8.98 -17.92
N ALA A 102 -6.54 -9.80 -18.98
CA ALA A 102 -7.25 -9.42 -20.20
C ALA A 102 -8.78 -9.40 -20.05
N SER A 103 -9.30 -9.99 -18.98
CA SER A 103 -10.73 -10.03 -18.66
C SER A 103 -10.96 -10.11 -17.15
N ARG A 104 -12.20 -9.78 -16.74
CA ARG A 104 -12.65 -9.98 -15.35
C ARG A 104 -12.50 -11.44 -14.92
N ASP A 105 -12.83 -12.39 -15.79
CA ASP A 105 -12.77 -13.82 -15.45
C ASP A 105 -11.32 -14.28 -15.22
N GLU A 106 -10.38 -13.77 -16.01
CA GLU A 106 -8.95 -14.01 -15.77
C GLU A 106 -8.49 -13.38 -14.46
N PHE A 107 -8.92 -12.15 -14.15
CA PHE A 107 -8.68 -11.54 -12.85
C PHE A 107 -9.23 -12.38 -11.70
N MET A 108 -10.46 -12.89 -11.80
CA MET A 108 -11.07 -13.72 -10.77
C MET A 108 -10.30 -15.03 -10.57
N LYS A 109 -9.88 -15.70 -11.65
CA LYS A 109 -9.03 -16.91 -11.57
C LYS A 109 -7.71 -16.62 -10.84
N ASN A 110 -7.09 -15.48 -11.16
CA ASN A 110 -5.87 -15.01 -10.51
C ASN A 110 -6.09 -14.67 -9.02
N PHE A 111 -7.21 -14.01 -8.70
CA PHE A 111 -7.60 -13.67 -7.33
C PHE A 111 -7.89 -14.91 -6.49
N ASP A 112 -8.58 -15.90 -7.03
CA ASP A 112 -8.86 -17.18 -6.37
C ASP A 112 -7.56 -17.96 -6.11
N ALA A 113 -6.64 -17.98 -7.07
CA ALA A 113 -5.31 -18.58 -6.89
C ALA A 113 -4.50 -17.83 -5.82
N PHE A 114 -4.52 -16.50 -5.81
CA PHE A 114 -3.79 -15.69 -4.83
C PHE A 114 -4.29 -15.91 -3.39
N THR A 115 -5.62 -16.06 -3.23
CA THR A 115 -6.29 -16.19 -1.94
C THR A 115 -6.52 -17.65 -1.52
N HIS A 116 -6.19 -18.62 -2.37
CA HIS A 116 -6.59 -20.02 -2.22
C HIS A 116 -8.10 -20.16 -1.96
N SER A 117 -8.90 -19.36 -2.67
CA SER A 117 -10.36 -19.30 -2.60
C SER A 117 -10.95 -19.05 -1.20
N MET A 118 -10.15 -18.59 -0.23
CA MET A 118 -10.63 -18.41 1.14
C MET A 118 -11.69 -17.31 1.29
N LEU A 119 -11.80 -16.41 0.29
CA LEU A 119 -12.76 -15.31 0.25
C LEU A 119 -14.04 -15.66 -0.54
N LYS A 120 -14.18 -16.89 -1.04
CA LYS A 120 -15.35 -17.28 -1.84
C LYS A 120 -16.64 -17.20 -1.00
N GLY A 121 -17.67 -16.55 -1.54
CA GLY A 121 -18.99 -16.44 -0.91
C GLY A 121 -19.13 -15.38 0.19
N ILE A 122 -18.06 -14.62 0.49
CA ILE A 122 -18.02 -13.58 1.53
C ILE A 122 -18.44 -12.24 0.93
N ASP A 123 -19.73 -11.93 0.72
CA ASP A 123 -20.24 -10.72 0.00
C ASP A 123 -19.50 -10.37 -1.33
N ILE A 124 -18.70 -11.31 -1.82
CA ILE A 124 -17.84 -11.29 -2.98
C ILE A 124 -18.40 -12.44 -3.81
N LYS A 125 -19.20 -12.09 -4.82
CA LYS A 125 -19.85 -13.08 -5.70
C LYS A 125 -18.81 -13.69 -6.63
N ILE A 126 -18.23 -14.80 -6.18
CA ILE A 126 -17.33 -15.62 -6.99
C ILE A 126 -18.05 -16.93 -7.35
N GLU A 127 -18.51 -17.02 -8.59
CA GLU A 127 -18.92 -18.29 -9.19
C GLU A 127 -17.69 -18.92 -9.85
N ASN A 128 -17.03 -19.90 -9.20
CA ASN A 128 -16.12 -20.85 -9.85
C ASN A 128 -15.81 -22.08 -8.98
N ASP A 129 -15.64 -23.25 -9.61
CA ASP A 129 -15.45 -24.58 -9.02
C ASP A 129 -14.02 -24.77 -8.42
N PRO A 130 -13.87 -25.20 -7.14
CA PRO A 130 -12.59 -25.23 -6.42
C PRO A 130 -11.65 -26.42 -6.73
N THR A 131 -11.88 -27.20 -7.80
CA THR A 131 -11.26 -28.54 -7.94
C THR A 131 -10.08 -28.67 -8.90
N VAL A 132 -9.50 -27.57 -9.42
CA VAL A 132 -8.32 -27.63 -10.31
C VAL A 132 -7.10 -26.99 -9.64
N GLU A 133 -6.05 -27.79 -9.41
CA GLU A 133 -4.72 -27.28 -9.02
C GLU A 133 -4.25 -26.26 -10.08
N ASN A 134 -4.13 -25.00 -9.67
CA ASN A 134 -3.95 -23.89 -10.59
C ASN A 134 -2.44 -23.52 -10.68
N PRO A 135 -1.81 -23.55 -11.88
CA PRO A 135 -0.41 -23.15 -12.08
C PRO A 135 -0.05 -21.75 -11.53
N HIS A 136 -1.05 -20.89 -11.35
CA HIS A 136 -0.93 -19.54 -10.82
C HIS A 136 -0.59 -19.49 -9.31
N GLU A 137 -0.81 -20.57 -8.55
CA GLU A 137 -0.47 -20.59 -7.12
C GLU A 137 1.05 -20.48 -6.89
N THR A 138 1.86 -21.08 -7.76
CA THR A 138 3.33 -20.96 -7.69
C THR A 138 3.81 -19.54 -8.01
N TYR A 139 3.16 -18.86 -8.97
CA TYR A 139 3.50 -17.49 -9.33
C TYR A 139 3.41 -16.54 -8.13
N TYR A 140 2.31 -16.60 -7.37
CA TYR A 140 2.12 -15.72 -6.21
C TYR A 140 2.97 -16.11 -5.01
N GLN A 141 3.46 -17.36 -4.95
CA GLN A 141 4.48 -17.76 -3.97
C GLN A 141 5.84 -17.12 -4.24
N THR A 142 6.16 -16.79 -5.49
CA THR A 142 7.43 -16.12 -5.85
C THR A 142 7.28 -14.60 -5.86
N THR A 143 6.20 -14.08 -6.45
CA THR A 143 6.00 -12.63 -6.67
C THR A 143 5.45 -11.93 -5.42
N ALA A 144 4.69 -12.63 -4.58
CA ALA A 144 4.02 -12.09 -3.41
C ALA A 144 4.09 -13.04 -2.19
N PRO A 145 5.30 -13.54 -1.82
CA PRO A 145 5.47 -14.63 -0.84
C PRO A 145 4.98 -14.28 0.57
N ALA A 146 4.99 -13.00 0.92
CA ALA A 146 4.69 -12.48 2.25
C ALA A 146 3.44 -11.58 2.28
N SER A 147 2.70 -11.49 1.17
CA SER A 147 1.55 -10.59 1.08
C SER A 147 0.37 -11.06 1.93
N ASP A 148 -0.21 -10.10 2.61
CA ASP A 148 -1.48 -10.13 3.32
C ASP A 148 -2.65 -9.69 2.42
N ILE A 149 -3.85 -9.71 2.99
CA ILE A 149 -5.10 -9.27 2.38
C ILE A 149 -5.70 -8.19 3.29
N ASP A 150 -5.65 -6.93 2.85
CA ASP A 150 -6.29 -5.83 3.56
C ASP A 150 -7.79 -5.76 3.23
N VAL A 151 -8.63 -5.65 4.26
CA VAL A 151 -10.08 -5.51 4.15
C VAL A 151 -10.50 -4.18 4.77
N PHE A 152 -11.20 -3.38 3.97
CA PHE A 152 -11.73 -2.08 4.37
C PHE A 152 -13.25 -2.16 4.45
N PHE A 153 -13.83 -1.58 5.50
CA PHE A 153 -15.28 -1.44 5.60
C PHE A 153 -15.73 -0.04 5.23
N TYR A 154 -16.83 0.02 4.50
CA TYR A 154 -17.49 1.26 4.14
C TYR A 154 -19.01 1.17 4.33
N GLY A 155 -19.67 2.31 4.49
CA GLY A 155 -21.13 2.39 4.58
C GLY A 155 -21.73 1.85 5.89
N LEU A 156 -20.91 1.56 6.91
CA LEU A 156 -21.38 1.10 8.22
C LEU A 156 -21.59 2.30 9.16
N GLY A 157 -22.75 2.34 9.83
CA GLY A 157 -23.17 3.48 10.65
C GLY A 157 -22.52 3.57 12.04
N ASP A 158 -22.08 2.44 12.60
CA ASP A 158 -21.55 2.40 13.96
C ASP A 158 -20.57 1.24 14.22
N ASP A 159 -19.87 1.31 15.35
CA ASP A 159 -18.82 0.36 15.73
C ASP A 159 -19.39 -1.04 16.02
N ASN A 160 -20.63 -1.15 16.50
CA ASN A 160 -21.26 -2.46 16.77
C ASN A 160 -21.56 -3.18 15.46
N SER A 161 -22.13 -2.47 14.49
CA SER A 161 -22.37 -3.00 13.14
C SER A 161 -21.06 -3.45 12.48
N ALA A 162 -20.00 -2.66 12.63
CA ALA A 162 -18.68 -3.00 12.14
C ALA A 162 -18.08 -4.24 12.83
N ILE A 163 -18.21 -4.35 14.16
CA ILE A 163 -17.74 -5.52 14.91
C ILE A 163 -18.51 -6.78 14.53
N ALA A 164 -19.83 -6.67 14.36
CA ALA A 164 -20.65 -7.79 13.88
C ALA A 164 -20.14 -8.27 12.50
N ARG A 165 -19.78 -7.34 11.61
CA ARG A 165 -19.19 -7.67 10.31
C ARG A 165 -17.81 -8.31 10.42
N ILE A 166 -16.94 -7.87 11.35
CA ILE A 166 -15.65 -8.54 11.61
C ILE A 166 -15.89 -10.00 12.05
N VAL A 167 -16.81 -10.22 12.99
CA VAL A 167 -17.11 -11.57 13.50
C VAL A 167 -17.67 -12.46 12.40
N GLN A 168 -18.58 -11.94 11.57
CA GLN A 168 -19.14 -12.66 10.43
C GLN A 168 -18.05 -13.02 9.41
N LEU A 169 -17.20 -12.06 9.04
CA LEU A 169 -16.08 -12.28 8.13
C LEU A 169 -15.12 -13.35 8.65
N GLU A 170 -14.80 -13.33 9.95
CA GLU A 170 -13.97 -14.38 10.56
C GLU A 170 -14.60 -15.76 10.40
N ALA A 171 -15.90 -15.88 10.73
CA ALA A 171 -16.61 -17.14 10.63
C ALA A 171 -16.62 -17.69 9.19
N GLU A 172 -16.94 -16.86 8.21
CA GLU A 172 -16.96 -17.23 6.79
C GLU A 172 -15.55 -17.67 6.31
N LEU A 173 -14.51 -16.92 6.69
CA LEU A 173 -13.11 -17.28 6.40
C LEU A 173 -12.71 -18.62 7.02
N ARG A 174 -13.09 -18.87 8.29
CA ARG A 174 -12.74 -20.13 8.96
C ARG A 174 -13.43 -21.33 8.35
N VAL A 175 -14.71 -21.19 7.96
CA VAL A 175 -15.43 -22.23 7.23
C VAL A 175 -14.70 -22.58 5.94
N ASN A 176 -14.31 -21.59 5.15
CA ASN A 176 -13.53 -21.80 3.91
C ASN A 176 -12.16 -22.43 4.16
N GLN A 177 -11.55 -22.16 5.32
CA GLN A 177 -10.30 -22.78 5.76
C GLN A 177 -10.47 -24.18 6.39
N ARG A 178 -11.71 -24.69 6.50
CA ARG A 178 -12.10 -25.94 7.19
C ARG A 178 -11.76 -25.92 8.69
N ILE A 179 -12.05 -24.80 9.34
CA ILE A 179 -11.82 -24.55 10.76
C ILE A 179 -13.15 -24.11 11.38
N ALA A 180 -13.41 -24.54 12.62
CA ALA A 180 -14.61 -24.13 13.34
C ALA A 180 -14.60 -22.59 13.57
N PRO A 181 -15.70 -21.87 13.30
CA PRO A 181 -15.80 -20.43 13.58
C PRO A 181 -15.37 -20.08 15.01
N GLY A 182 -14.65 -18.96 15.19
CA GLY A 182 -14.17 -18.50 16.49
C GLY A 182 -12.99 -19.29 17.10
N SER A 183 -12.60 -20.43 16.51
CA SER A 183 -11.43 -21.22 16.96
C SER A 183 -10.10 -20.74 16.37
N GLY A 184 -10.15 -19.83 15.39
CA GLY A 184 -8.98 -19.24 14.78
C GLY A 184 -8.25 -18.25 15.68
N LEU A 185 -6.93 -18.16 15.52
CA LEU A 185 -6.14 -17.14 16.20
C LEU A 185 -6.35 -15.78 15.53
N THR A 186 -6.68 -14.77 16.34
CA THR A 186 -6.80 -13.39 15.89
C THR A 186 -5.86 -12.48 16.69
N LEU A 187 -5.30 -11.49 16.00
CA LEU A 187 -4.44 -10.46 16.54
C LEU A 187 -5.12 -9.10 16.40
N ARG A 188 -5.19 -8.32 17.49
CA ARG A 188 -5.58 -6.91 17.44
C ARG A 188 -4.37 -6.03 17.70
N SER A 189 -4.15 -5.07 16.81
CA SER A 189 -3.27 -3.91 16.99
C SER A 189 -4.12 -2.65 17.22
N GLU A 190 -3.48 -1.47 17.25
CA GLU A 190 -4.19 -0.19 17.41
C GLU A 190 -5.12 0.11 16.22
N ASN A 191 -4.68 -0.22 15.00
CA ASN A 191 -5.34 0.20 13.77
C ASN A 191 -5.87 -0.96 12.92
N ALA A 192 -5.70 -2.22 13.37
CA ALA A 192 -6.12 -3.39 12.62
C ALA A 192 -6.54 -4.58 13.52
N VAL A 193 -7.40 -5.43 12.96
CA VAL A 193 -7.68 -6.79 13.43
C VAL A 193 -7.22 -7.77 12.35
N THR A 194 -6.22 -8.57 12.66
CA THR A 194 -5.62 -9.54 11.72
C THR A 194 -6.03 -10.96 12.09
N PHE A 195 -6.75 -11.63 11.20
CA PHE A 195 -6.99 -13.06 11.26
C PHE A 195 -5.71 -13.79 10.87
N ILE A 196 -5.05 -14.39 11.87
CA ILE A 196 -3.83 -15.14 11.64
C ILE A 196 -4.19 -16.40 10.86
N SER A 197 -3.38 -16.66 9.84
CA SER A 197 -3.54 -17.83 8.99
C SER A 197 -3.24 -19.07 9.83
N PRO A 198 -4.08 -20.11 9.74
CA PRO A 198 -3.88 -21.33 10.51
C PRO A 198 -2.63 -22.09 10.05
N ARG A 199 -2.37 -22.06 8.74
CA ARG A 199 -1.26 -22.73 8.07
C ARG A 199 -1.08 -22.19 6.66
N TRP A 200 0.12 -22.35 6.12
CA TRP A 200 0.37 -22.19 4.70
C TRP A 200 -0.54 -23.11 3.86
N PRO A 201 -1.03 -22.68 2.68
CA PRO A 201 -0.74 -21.43 1.99
C PRO A 201 -1.77 -20.30 2.20
N TYR A 202 -2.67 -20.41 3.18
CA TYR A 202 -3.63 -19.34 3.45
C TYR A 202 -2.93 -18.07 3.94
N ARG A 203 -3.37 -16.91 3.49
CA ARG A 203 -2.77 -15.62 3.86
C ARG A 203 -3.41 -15.04 5.11
N HIS A 204 -2.71 -14.12 5.75
CA HIS A 204 -3.30 -13.27 6.78
C HIS A 204 -4.33 -12.35 6.15
N VAL A 205 -5.48 -12.20 6.82
CA VAL A 205 -6.50 -11.21 6.43
C VAL A 205 -6.53 -10.15 7.52
N GLN A 206 -6.39 -8.89 7.11
CA GLN A 206 -6.27 -7.75 7.99
C GLN A 206 -7.45 -6.80 7.79
N VAL A 207 -8.34 -6.72 8.77
CA VAL A 207 -9.41 -5.74 8.79
C VAL A 207 -8.87 -4.43 9.34
N ILE A 208 -8.98 -3.38 8.54
CA ILE A 208 -8.56 -2.02 8.91
C ILE A 208 -9.60 -1.40 9.84
N LEU A 209 -9.18 -0.93 11.03
CA LEU A 209 -10.08 -0.35 12.04
C LEU A 209 -10.43 1.12 11.75
N ARG A 210 -10.93 1.36 10.54
CA ARG A 210 -11.41 2.65 10.08
C ARG A 210 -12.70 2.47 9.29
N LEU A 211 -13.68 3.31 9.58
CA LEU A 211 -14.94 3.31 8.84
C LEU A 211 -14.91 4.40 7.78
N TYR A 212 -15.18 3.98 6.55
CA TYR A 212 -15.29 4.85 5.40
C TYR A 212 -16.75 5.00 4.97
N ARG A 213 -17.05 6.06 4.24
CA ARG A 213 -18.37 6.29 3.64
C ARG A 213 -18.52 5.53 2.34
N SER A 214 -17.44 5.42 1.55
CA SER A 214 -17.47 4.78 0.24
C SER A 214 -16.10 4.27 -0.22
N VAL A 215 -16.09 3.48 -1.30
CA VAL A 215 -14.86 3.05 -1.99
C VAL A 215 -14.04 4.24 -2.49
N SER A 216 -14.72 5.31 -2.93
CA SER A 216 -14.06 6.55 -3.32
C SER A 216 -13.27 7.18 -2.15
N GLU A 217 -13.85 7.24 -0.96
CA GLU A 217 -13.12 7.76 0.22
C GLU A 217 -11.90 6.91 0.57
N ILE A 218 -12.01 5.58 0.42
CA ILE A 218 -10.88 4.66 0.64
C ILE A 218 -9.75 5.00 -0.32
N LEU A 219 -10.00 4.96 -1.64
CA LEU A 219 -8.97 5.09 -2.66
C LEU A 219 -8.36 6.50 -2.75
N THR A 220 -9.13 7.54 -2.45
CA THR A 220 -8.60 8.92 -2.38
C THR A 220 -7.62 9.13 -1.22
N GLY A 221 -7.67 8.28 -0.19
CA GLY A 221 -6.79 8.33 0.97
C GLY A 221 -5.43 7.64 0.81
N PHE A 222 -5.19 6.93 -0.30
CA PHE A 222 -3.92 6.22 -0.53
C PHE A 222 -2.80 7.19 -0.92
N ASP A 223 -1.60 6.95 -0.40
CA ASP A 223 -0.40 7.75 -0.61
C ASP A 223 0.31 7.42 -1.92
N VAL A 224 0.51 6.13 -2.23
CA VAL A 224 1.18 5.67 -3.46
C VAL A 224 0.18 5.36 -4.57
N ASP A 225 0.42 5.86 -5.78
CA ASP A 225 -0.50 5.77 -6.91
C ASP A 225 -0.86 4.34 -7.29
N CYS A 226 0.12 3.46 -7.53
CA CYS A 226 -0.17 2.09 -7.97
C CYS A 226 -0.89 1.23 -6.91
N ALA A 227 -0.94 1.69 -5.67
CA ALA A 227 -1.69 1.04 -4.59
C ALA A 227 -3.19 1.41 -4.60
N CYS A 228 -3.61 2.35 -5.45
CA CYS A 228 -4.99 2.83 -5.52
C CYS A 228 -5.88 1.88 -6.33
N VAL A 229 -6.03 0.65 -5.83
CA VAL A 229 -6.87 -0.38 -6.43
C VAL A 229 -7.69 -1.05 -5.34
N ALA A 230 -8.99 -1.22 -5.57
CA ALA A 230 -9.89 -1.94 -4.70
C ALA A 230 -10.73 -2.93 -5.49
N PHE A 231 -10.97 -4.12 -4.94
CA PHE A 231 -11.95 -5.07 -5.46
C PHE A 231 -13.07 -5.18 -4.44
N ASP A 232 -14.30 -4.87 -4.85
CA ASP A 232 -15.47 -4.89 -3.97
C ASP A 232 -16.23 -6.24 -3.98
N GLY A 233 -15.69 -7.23 -4.69
CA GLY A 233 -16.35 -8.51 -4.92
C GLY A 233 -17.13 -8.61 -6.22
N THR A 234 -17.39 -7.48 -6.87
CA THR A 234 -18.08 -7.40 -8.17
C THR A 234 -17.16 -6.84 -9.25
N ASN A 235 -16.56 -5.68 -9.02
CA ASN A 235 -15.66 -5.00 -9.96
C ASN A 235 -14.37 -4.54 -9.27
N VAL A 236 -13.34 -4.32 -10.09
CA VAL A 236 -12.10 -3.69 -9.68
C VAL A 236 -12.21 -2.19 -9.98
N TYR A 237 -11.95 -1.37 -8.97
CA TYR A 237 -11.93 0.08 -9.08
C TYR A 237 -10.51 0.61 -8.87
N SER A 238 -10.18 1.67 -9.59
CA SER A 238 -9.00 2.50 -9.36
C SER A 238 -9.38 3.97 -9.49
N ASN A 239 -8.46 4.89 -9.27
CA ASN A 239 -8.61 6.31 -9.62
C ASN A 239 -7.69 6.64 -10.82
N PRO A 240 -7.86 7.78 -11.51
CA PRO A 240 -7.05 8.13 -12.68
C PRO A 240 -5.53 8.11 -12.44
N ARG A 241 -5.05 8.48 -11.25
CA ARG A 241 -3.61 8.38 -10.91
C ARG A 241 -3.14 6.93 -10.75
N GLY A 242 -3.94 6.05 -10.14
CA GLY A 242 -3.64 4.63 -10.04
C GLY A 242 -3.64 3.94 -11.40
N VAL A 243 -4.61 4.26 -12.26
CA VAL A 243 -4.64 3.83 -13.66
C VAL A 243 -3.39 4.30 -14.40
N THR A 244 -3.02 5.57 -14.22
CA THR A 244 -1.80 6.13 -14.82
C THR A 244 -0.56 5.39 -14.37
N ALA A 245 -0.39 5.14 -13.06
CA ALA A 245 0.78 4.46 -12.53
C ALA A 245 0.89 3.01 -13.00
N ILE A 246 -0.23 2.31 -13.18
CA ILE A 246 -0.25 0.96 -13.75
C ILE A 246 0.08 1.00 -15.24
N ALA A 247 -0.51 1.92 -16.01
CA ALA A 247 -0.25 2.05 -17.44
C ALA A 247 1.22 2.40 -17.74
N THR A 248 1.82 3.31 -16.97
CA THR A 248 3.20 3.76 -17.20
C THR A 248 4.24 2.97 -16.40
N ARG A 249 3.79 2.07 -15.52
CA ARG A 249 4.60 1.40 -14.50
C ARG A 249 5.45 2.41 -13.71
N THR A 250 4.87 3.55 -13.34
CA THR A 250 5.57 4.66 -12.65
C THR A 250 4.70 5.25 -11.55
N ASN A 251 5.20 5.30 -10.31
CA ASN A 251 4.60 6.09 -9.24
C ASN A 251 5.12 7.54 -9.30
N THR A 252 4.21 8.51 -9.28
CA THR A 252 4.59 9.93 -9.24
C THR A 252 4.64 10.41 -7.80
N ILE A 253 5.69 11.14 -7.42
CA ILE A 253 5.80 11.71 -6.08
C ILE A 253 4.83 12.89 -5.92
N ASP A 254 3.85 12.72 -5.04
CA ASP A 254 2.95 13.77 -4.55
C ASP A 254 3.11 13.94 -3.03
N LEU A 255 3.86 14.99 -2.63
CA LEU A 255 4.15 15.26 -1.22
C LEU A 255 2.89 15.64 -0.42
N THR A 256 1.81 16.09 -1.07
CA THR A 256 0.53 16.39 -0.39
C THR A 256 -0.18 15.13 0.11
N ARG A 257 0.24 13.95 -0.35
CA ARG A 257 -0.28 12.63 0.05
C ARG A 257 0.70 11.82 0.86
N ARG A 258 1.89 12.37 1.13
CA ARG A 258 2.98 11.69 1.84
C ARG A 258 2.49 11.16 3.19
N SER A 259 2.40 9.85 3.29
CA SER A 259 2.25 9.18 4.58
C SER A 259 3.61 9.07 5.27
N PRO A 260 3.65 8.81 6.59
CA PRO A 260 4.89 8.51 7.28
C PRO A 260 5.72 7.40 6.59
N SER A 261 5.08 6.42 5.95
CA SER A 261 5.73 5.24 5.32
C SER A 261 6.03 5.42 3.84
N TYR A 262 5.83 6.63 3.31
CA TYR A 262 5.77 6.88 1.87
C TYR A 262 7.03 6.48 1.11
N GLU A 263 8.23 6.91 1.57
CA GLU A 263 9.49 6.55 0.89
C GLU A 263 9.72 5.04 0.85
N ASN A 264 9.38 4.35 1.94
CA ASN A 264 9.48 2.89 2.02
C ASN A 264 8.51 2.20 1.08
N ARG A 265 7.27 2.70 0.98
CA ARG A 265 6.29 2.16 0.05
C ARG A 265 6.72 2.39 -1.38
N LEU A 266 7.28 3.55 -1.72
CA LEU A 266 7.86 3.81 -3.05
C LEU A 266 8.98 2.81 -3.37
N TYR A 267 9.93 2.59 -2.45
CA TYR A 267 10.97 1.57 -2.61
C TYR A 267 10.39 0.15 -2.74
N LYS A 268 9.38 -0.20 -1.93
CA LYS A 268 8.67 -1.48 -2.03
C LYS A 268 8.09 -1.65 -3.43
N TYR A 269 7.26 -0.72 -3.91
CA TYR A 269 6.64 -0.85 -5.23
C TYR A 269 7.67 -0.77 -6.37
N ARG A 270 8.83 -0.14 -6.16
CA ARG A 270 9.95 -0.25 -7.08
C ARG A 270 10.50 -1.66 -7.23
N ASN A 271 10.52 -2.45 -6.16
CA ASN A 271 10.83 -3.87 -6.24
C ASN A 271 9.69 -4.71 -6.86
N HIS A 272 8.52 -4.11 -7.10
CA HIS A 272 7.39 -4.69 -7.83
C HIS A 272 7.26 -4.09 -9.25
N ASN A 273 8.38 -3.69 -9.84
CA ASN A 273 8.49 -3.15 -11.20
C ASN A 273 7.68 -1.87 -11.45
N PHE A 274 7.73 -0.92 -10.52
CA PHE A 274 7.27 0.45 -10.75
C PHE A 274 8.43 1.44 -10.61
N ASP A 275 8.69 2.25 -11.63
CA ASP A 275 9.55 3.43 -11.50
C ASP A 275 9.03 4.40 -10.43
N VAL A 276 9.90 5.28 -9.94
CA VAL A 276 9.51 6.45 -9.14
C VAL A 276 9.89 7.70 -9.93
N PHE A 277 8.98 8.65 -10.04
CA PHE A 277 9.18 9.89 -10.80
C PHE A 277 8.84 11.10 -9.94
N TRP A 278 9.66 12.14 -10.02
CA TRP A 278 9.36 13.42 -9.40
C TRP A 278 9.78 14.58 -10.30
N ASP A 279 8.80 15.39 -10.70
CA ASP A 279 9.03 16.52 -11.61
C ASP A 279 9.97 17.58 -11.00
N GLY A 280 9.88 17.77 -9.69
CA GLY A 280 10.71 18.70 -8.91
C GLY A 280 12.15 18.22 -8.65
N LEU A 281 12.55 17.06 -9.15
CA LEU A 281 13.91 16.54 -8.90
C LEU A 281 14.98 17.38 -9.59
N GLU A 282 15.89 17.95 -8.81
CA GLU A 282 17.08 18.66 -9.28
C GLU A 282 18.28 17.72 -9.16
N ARG A 283 18.44 16.83 -10.15
CA ARG A 283 19.44 15.75 -10.10
C ARG A 283 20.87 16.29 -9.95
N GLU A 284 21.13 17.48 -10.51
CA GLU A 284 22.45 18.12 -10.50
C GLU A 284 22.89 18.58 -9.10
N ARG A 285 21.93 18.78 -8.16
CA ARG A 285 22.22 19.18 -6.77
C ARG A 285 22.63 18.01 -5.88
N ILE A 286 22.56 16.78 -6.38
CA ILE A 286 22.82 15.58 -5.61
C ILE A 286 24.29 15.19 -5.73
N ASP A 287 25.00 15.16 -4.61
CA ASP A 287 26.32 14.54 -4.55
C ASP A 287 26.17 13.01 -4.58
N GLU A 288 26.24 12.44 -5.79
CA GLU A 288 26.15 10.99 -5.95
C GLU A 288 27.29 10.24 -5.26
N GLN A 289 28.47 10.86 -5.13
CA GLN A 289 29.61 10.23 -4.50
C GLN A 289 29.38 10.09 -3.01
N PHE A 290 28.86 11.13 -2.36
CA PHE A 290 28.42 11.07 -0.96
C PHE A 290 27.46 9.91 -0.73
N PHE A 291 26.39 9.78 -1.53
CA PHE A 291 25.41 8.69 -1.34
C PHE A 291 25.98 7.31 -1.67
N ARG A 292 26.89 7.21 -2.63
CA ARG A 292 27.65 5.98 -2.88
C ARG A 292 28.48 5.61 -1.65
N ASP A 293 29.28 6.52 -1.12
CA ASP A 293 30.15 6.24 0.04
C ASP A 293 29.34 5.97 1.31
N PHE A 294 28.27 6.73 1.52
CA PHE A 294 27.33 6.51 2.63
C PHE A 294 26.65 5.14 2.54
N ALA A 295 26.36 4.62 1.34
CA ALA A 295 25.87 3.27 1.12
C ALA A 295 26.88 2.16 1.46
N ALA A 296 28.15 2.48 1.70
CA ALA A 296 29.12 1.52 2.24
C ALA A 296 28.89 1.21 3.73
N ASP A 297 28.39 2.18 4.52
CA ASP A 297 28.03 1.98 5.94
C ASP A 297 26.54 2.18 6.19
N TYR A 298 25.82 1.08 5.99
CA TYR A 298 24.38 1.00 6.16
C TYR A 298 23.86 1.30 7.58
N ARG A 299 24.73 1.36 8.61
CA ARG A 299 24.30 1.65 10.00
C ARG A 299 23.81 3.08 10.18
N LYS A 300 24.24 4.00 9.31
CA LYS A 300 23.85 5.41 9.37
C LYS A 300 22.49 5.70 8.69
N LEU A 301 21.85 4.69 8.06
CA LEU A 301 20.59 4.85 7.30
C LEU A 301 19.47 5.55 8.09
N SER A 302 19.30 5.21 9.38
CA SER A 302 18.23 5.77 10.21
C SER A 302 18.27 7.29 10.30
N ARG A 303 19.43 7.90 10.00
CA ARG A 303 19.65 9.35 9.97
C ARG A 303 19.12 10.02 8.70
N LEU A 304 18.91 9.28 7.60
CA LEU A 304 18.42 9.84 6.34
C LEU A 304 16.90 9.95 6.32
N THR A 305 16.37 11.07 5.83
CA THR A 305 14.93 11.31 5.65
C THR A 305 14.62 11.85 4.25
N GLY A 306 13.34 11.87 3.90
CA GLY A 306 12.86 12.44 2.64
C GLY A 306 13.54 11.90 1.38
N LEU A 307 13.89 12.81 0.46
CA LEU A 307 14.54 12.49 -0.81
C LEU A 307 15.87 11.74 -0.62
N ALA A 308 16.65 12.10 0.39
CA ALA A 308 17.96 11.50 0.64
C ALA A 308 17.86 9.99 0.83
N ARG A 309 16.78 9.52 1.45
CA ARG A 309 16.49 8.10 1.64
C ARG A 309 16.20 7.39 0.31
N LEU A 310 15.53 8.05 -0.63
CA LEU A 310 15.25 7.48 -1.95
C LEU A 310 16.52 7.42 -2.81
N ILE A 311 17.35 8.46 -2.78
CA ILE A 311 18.63 8.50 -3.51
C ILE A 311 19.61 7.47 -2.94
N PHE A 312 19.66 7.34 -1.61
CA PHE A 312 20.38 6.24 -0.99
C PHE A 312 19.88 4.88 -1.48
N SER A 313 18.56 4.68 -1.53
CA SER A 313 17.96 3.42 -1.98
C SER A 313 18.32 3.11 -3.44
N GLU A 314 18.40 4.13 -4.29
CA GLU A 314 18.90 4.02 -5.67
C GLU A 314 20.37 3.57 -5.72
N ALA A 315 21.24 4.21 -4.93
CA ALA A 315 22.65 3.83 -4.85
C ALA A 315 22.83 2.36 -4.42
N VAL A 316 21.99 1.87 -3.51
CA VAL A 316 22.01 0.46 -3.09
C VAL A 316 21.50 -0.49 -4.17
N LEU A 317 20.48 -0.10 -4.95
CA LEU A 317 20.02 -0.92 -6.07
C LEU A 317 21.10 -1.06 -7.17
N GLY A 318 22.00 -0.07 -7.30
CA GLY A 318 23.16 -0.13 -8.19
C GLY A 318 24.30 -1.05 -7.69
N ARG A 319 24.34 -1.37 -6.39
CA ARG A 319 25.31 -2.29 -5.78
C ARG A 319 24.81 -3.72 -5.92
N GLY A 320 25.47 -4.53 -6.75
CA GLY A 320 25.01 -5.86 -7.22
C GLY A 320 24.47 -6.86 -6.16
N ALA A 321 23.97 -8.01 -6.63
CA ALA A 321 23.12 -8.94 -5.87
C ALA A 321 23.61 -9.35 -4.46
N GLN A 322 24.92 -9.44 -4.24
CA GLN A 322 25.54 -9.80 -2.95
C GLN A 322 25.31 -8.73 -1.87
N GLU A 323 25.47 -7.44 -2.22
CA GLU A 323 25.23 -6.31 -1.33
C GLU A 323 23.73 -6.10 -1.12
N TRP A 324 22.93 -6.27 -2.18
CA TRP A 324 21.47 -6.30 -2.10
C TRP A 324 20.94 -7.33 -1.09
N TYR A 325 21.51 -8.54 -1.02
CA TYR A 325 21.06 -9.55 -0.05
C TYR A 325 21.37 -9.14 1.40
N ARG A 326 22.56 -8.57 1.66
CA ARG A 326 22.93 -8.03 2.98
C ARG A 326 22.01 -6.86 3.35
N TRP A 327 21.76 -5.97 2.39
CA TRP A 327 20.86 -4.84 2.52
C TRP A 327 19.42 -5.26 2.82
N ARG A 328 18.85 -6.19 2.04
CA ARG A 328 17.50 -6.72 2.26
C ARG A 328 17.34 -7.33 3.65
N ARG A 329 18.39 -8.00 4.16
CA ARG A 329 18.40 -8.55 5.52
C ARG A 329 18.51 -7.46 6.59
N LEU A 330 19.23 -6.38 6.31
CA LEU A 330 19.37 -5.23 7.21
C LEU A 330 18.12 -4.36 7.22
N MET A 331 17.49 -4.06 6.08
CA MET A 331 16.20 -3.39 6.01
C MET A 331 15.13 -4.15 6.80
N ARG A 332 15.09 -5.49 6.67
CA ARG A 332 14.26 -6.34 7.55
C ARG A 332 14.60 -6.21 9.03
N ARG A 333 15.86 -5.94 9.40
CA ARG A 333 16.32 -5.74 10.79
C ARG A 333 16.12 -4.31 11.31
N LEU A 334 16.19 -3.30 10.45
CA LEU A 334 15.92 -1.90 10.78
C LEU A 334 14.40 -1.67 10.91
N ASP A 335 13.58 -2.40 10.14
CA ASP A 335 12.17 -2.66 10.45
C ASP A 335 11.95 -3.33 11.82
N SER A 336 12.96 -4.01 12.37
CA SER A 336 12.86 -4.84 13.59
C SER A 336 13.69 -4.33 14.79
N GLY A 337 14.29 -3.14 14.72
CA GLY A 337 15.56 -2.89 15.40
C GLY A 337 15.55 -1.89 16.55
N GLY A 338 15.37 -0.59 16.30
CA GLY A 338 15.84 0.42 17.28
C GLY A 338 15.27 1.82 17.14
N GLU A 339 14.07 1.94 16.56
CA GLU A 339 13.32 3.17 16.28
C GLU A 339 13.88 4.14 15.22
N PRO A 340 12.96 4.83 14.51
CA PRO A 340 11.61 4.39 14.19
C PRO A 340 11.71 3.43 13.01
N ALA A 341 10.93 2.33 13.00
CA ALA A 341 10.52 1.74 11.73
C ALA A 341 10.22 2.91 10.80
N LEU A 342 10.79 2.96 9.59
CA LEU A 342 10.68 4.13 8.72
C LEU A 342 9.19 4.28 8.33
N ALA A 343 8.50 4.95 9.24
CA ALA A 343 7.15 4.79 9.75
C ALA A 343 6.49 3.40 9.89
N ALA A 344 5.41 3.40 10.67
CA ALA A 344 4.43 2.33 10.79
C ALA A 344 4.20 1.58 9.47
N PRO A 345 4.13 0.24 9.48
CA PRO A 345 3.80 -0.53 8.28
C PRO A 345 2.46 -0.08 7.67
N SER A 346 2.45 0.72 6.60
CA SER A 346 1.24 1.46 6.16
C SER A 346 0.62 2.29 7.29
N GLY A 347 -0.40 3.12 7.02
CA GLY A 347 -1.11 3.81 8.12
C GLY A 347 -1.74 2.85 9.17
N TYR A 348 -1.82 1.54 8.87
CA TYR A 348 -2.68 0.61 9.59
C TYR A 348 -2.01 -0.66 10.14
N ALA A 349 -0.88 -1.11 9.60
CA ALA A 349 -0.12 -2.15 10.25
C ALA A 349 0.91 -1.51 11.19
N THR A 350 0.96 -1.97 12.43
CA THR A 350 1.94 -1.50 13.43
C THR A 350 2.88 -2.62 13.87
N LEU A 351 2.68 -3.83 13.31
CA LEU A 351 3.35 -5.06 13.70
C LEU A 351 3.84 -5.82 12.47
N ASP A 352 5.05 -6.36 12.54
CA ASP A 352 5.54 -7.36 11.58
C ASP A 352 4.97 -8.74 11.92
N ILE A 353 4.13 -9.27 11.03
CA ILE A 353 3.48 -10.56 11.19
C ILE A 353 4.09 -11.53 10.18
N PRO A 354 4.88 -12.52 10.61
CA PRO A 354 5.59 -13.39 9.68
C PRO A 354 4.62 -14.36 9.01
N TYR A 355 4.87 -14.61 7.73
CA TYR A 355 4.12 -15.56 6.93
C TYR A 355 5.06 -16.48 6.13
N GLY A 356 4.63 -17.72 5.90
CA GLY A 356 5.35 -18.70 5.06
C GLY A 356 5.20 -20.14 5.57
N ARG A 357 5.77 -21.09 4.82
CA ARG A 357 5.67 -22.54 5.08
C ARG A 357 6.10 -22.97 6.49
N LEU A 358 7.04 -22.23 7.10
CA LEU A 358 7.57 -22.52 8.44
C LEU A 358 6.73 -21.92 9.58
N PHE A 359 5.75 -21.06 9.26
CA PHE A 359 4.98 -20.34 10.25
C PHE A 359 3.58 -20.96 10.44
N THR A 360 3.36 -21.49 11.63
CA THR A 360 2.04 -21.81 12.18
C THR A 360 1.52 -20.67 13.05
N ALA A 361 0.22 -20.60 13.31
CA ALA A 361 -0.37 -19.62 14.25
C ALA A 361 0.39 -19.52 15.60
N LYS A 362 0.81 -20.67 16.16
CA LYS A 362 1.60 -20.72 17.41
C LYS A 362 2.98 -20.08 17.26
N SER A 363 3.66 -20.34 16.14
CA SER A 363 4.98 -19.74 15.88
C SER A 363 4.89 -18.24 15.58
N VAL A 364 3.79 -17.79 14.96
CA VAL A 364 3.48 -16.36 14.75
C VAL A 364 3.33 -15.66 16.10
N CYS A 365 2.53 -16.21 17.04
CA CYS A 365 2.44 -15.67 18.41
C CYS A 365 3.83 -15.53 19.04
N LYS A 366 4.65 -16.60 18.99
CA LYS A 366 5.99 -16.58 19.57
C LYS A 366 6.90 -15.52 18.93
N TYR A 367 6.78 -15.31 17.63
CA TYR A 367 7.54 -14.29 16.91
C TYR A 367 7.11 -12.87 17.33
N VAL A 368 5.81 -12.58 17.24
CA VAL A 368 5.25 -11.26 17.59
C VAL A 368 5.54 -10.95 19.04
N SER A 369 5.34 -11.89 19.97
CA SER A 369 5.62 -11.67 21.39
C SER A 369 7.08 -11.37 21.74
N LYS A 370 8.02 -11.78 20.88
CA LYS A 370 9.44 -11.49 21.09
C LYS A 370 9.88 -10.16 20.48
N ARG A 371 9.14 -9.62 19.51
CA ARG A 371 9.62 -8.52 18.66
C ARG A 371 8.72 -7.28 18.67
N ALA A 372 7.44 -7.44 18.98
CA ALA A 372 6.50 -6.33 19.01
C ALA A 372 6.93 -5.30 20.05
N LYS A 373 7.15 -4.08 19.59
CA LYS A 373 7.34 -2.89 20.43
C LYS A 373 6.01 -2.22 20.75
N GLU A 374 5.07 -2.32 19.80
CA GLU A 374 3.72 -1.77 19.92
C GLU A 374 2.77 -2.70 20.69
N PRO A 375 1.72 -2.15 21.34
CA PRO A 375 0.67 -2.93 21.96
C PRO A 375 -0.02 -3.88 20.98
N TYR A 376 -0.27 -5.10 21.45
CA TYR A 376 -1.00 -6.11 20.69
C TYR A 376 -1.82 -7.02 21.60
N LEU A 377 -2.84 -7.67 21.05
CA LEU A 377 -3.69 -8.62 21.76
C LEU A 377 -3.98 -9.84 20.89
N PHE A 378 -3.51 -11.02 21.32
CA PHE A 378 -3.92 -12.29 20.74
C PHE A 378 -5.11 -12.91 21.49
N GLY A 379 -6.00 -13.57 20.75
CA GLY A 379 -7.15 -14.28 21.32
C GLY A 379 -8.06 -14.92 20.29
N SER A 380 -9.18 -15.46 20.80
CA SER A 380 -10.38 -15.71 20.01
C SER A 380 -10.94 -14.40 19.47
N ILE A 381 -11.81 -14.49 18.47
CA ILE A 381 -12.46 -13.33 17.88
C ILE A 381 -13.17 -12.46 18.94
N GLU A 382 -13.95 -13.06 19.84
CA GLU A 382 -14.66 -12.33 20.91
C GLU A 382 -13.72 -11.60 21.86
N LYS A 383 -12.60 -12.24 22.22
CA LYS A 383 -11.61 -11.63 23.10
C LYS A 383 -11.00 -10.39 22.45
N VAL A 384 -10.69 -10.45 21.16
CA VAL A 384 -10.06 -9.31 20.48
C VAL A 384 -11.06 -8.19 20.15
N THR A 385 -12.30 -8.51 19.77
CA THR A 385 -13.30 -7.52 19.35
C THR A 385 -14.11 -6.93 20.50
N SER A 386 -14.47 -7.74 21.49
CA SER A 386 -15.49 -7.36 22.49
C SER A 386 -14.90 -7.11 23.88
N TRP A 387 -13.93 -7.91 24.32
CA TRP A 387 -13.37 -7.79 25.68
C TRP A 387 -12.10 -6.92 25.74
N GLY A 388 -11.23 -7.07 24.76
CA GLY A 388 -9.96 -6.35 24.71
C GLY A 388 -8.93 -6.84 25.73
N ALA A 389 -7.84 -6.07 25.87
CA ALA A 389 -6.79 -6.32 26.83
C ALA A 389 -7.24 -5.93 28.24
N LYS A 390 -6.72 -6.62 29.27
CA LYS A 390 -6.89 -6.15 30.64
C LYS A 390 -6.18 -4.79 30.78
N PRO A 391 -6.82 -3.77 31.40
CA PRO A 391 -6.18 -2.48 31.61
C PRO A 391 -4.84 -2.64 32.33
N SER A 392 -3.76 -2.08 31.76
CA SER A 392 -2.45 -2.07 32.40
C SER A 392 -1.76 -0.72 32.21
N LYS A 393 -1.05 -0.26 33.26
CA LYS A 393 -0.22 0.96 33.19
C LYS A 393 0.87 0.83 32.11
N LYS A 394 1.41 -0.38 31.91
CA LYS A 394 2.47 -0.66 30.91
C LYS A 394 2.00 -0.47 29.47
N MET A 395 0.73 -0.76 29.16
CA MET A 395 0.14 -0.53 27.83
C MET A 395 -0.62 0.80 27.75
N LYS A 396 -0.57 1.67 28.78
CA LYS A 396 -1.34 2.91 28.87
C LYS A 396 -2.85 2.74 28.59
N GLY A 397 -3.41 1.58 28.91
CA GLY A 397 -4.82 1.26 28.57
C GLY A 397 -5.12 1.05 27.09
N LYS A 398 -4.11 1.07 26.19
CA LYS A 398 -4.30 0.76 24.76
C LYS A 398 -4.87 -0.65 24.59
N LEU A 399 -5.80 -0.80 23.63
CA LEU A 399 -6.52 -2.04 23.30
C LEU A 399 -7.46 -2.57 24.41
N ALA A 400 -7.73 -1.80 25.47
CA ALA A 400 -8.70 -2.19 26.48
C ALA A 400 -10.13 -2.05 25.96
N GLY A 401 -11.01 -2.98 26.36
CA GLY A 401 -12.42 -2.96 25.99
C GLY A 401 -12.68 -3.28 24.52
N LYS A 402 -13.88 -2.92 24.08
CA LYS A 402 -14.38 -3.16 22.72
C LYS A 402 -13.49 -2.51 21.66
N VAL A 403 -13.45 -3.07 20.47
CA VAL A 403 -12.86 -2.42 19.30
C VAL A 403 -13.60 -1.10 19.05
N THR A 404 -12.83 -0.08 18.68
CA THR A 404 -13.34 1.21 18.24
C THR A 404 -12.77 1.51 16.87
N PHE A 405 -13.55 2.20 16.04
CA PHE A 405 -13.11 2.53 14.69
C PHE A 405 -12.70 3.99 14.58
N ILE A 406 -11.65 4.24 13.82
CA ILE A 406 -11.31 5.59 13.42
C ILE A 406 -12.42 6.07 12.48
N ARG A 407 -13.06 7.17 12.86
CA ARG A 407 -14.03 7.91 12.02
C ARG A 407 -13.48 9.26 11.55
N ASP A 408 -12.33 9.67 12.09
CA ASP A 408 -11.70 10.96 11.84
C ASP A 408 -11.15 11.07 10.42
N ASN A 409 -11.51 12.16 9.74
CA ASN A 409 -11.42 12.39 8.31
C ASN A 409 -10.00 12.30 7.69
N PRO A 410 -9.78 11.64 6.53
CA PRO A 410 -8.43 11.38 6.02
C PRO A 410 -7.72 12.66 5.57
N GLY A 411 -8.47 13.71 5.18
CA GLY A 411 -7.88 15.01 4.88
C GLY A 411 -7.65 15.91 6.09
N ARG A 412 -7.82 15.44 7.34
CA ARG A 412 -7.26 16.16 8.51
C ARG A 412 -5.73 16.19 8.47
N GLN A 413 -5.11 15.28 7.70
CA GLN A 413 -3.70 15.37 7.28
C GLN A 413 -3.37 16.67 6.52
N MET A 414 -4.35 17.34 5.89
CA MET A 414 -4.15 18.66 5.26
C MET A 414 -4.18 19.83 6.26
N ILE A 415 -4.66 19.64 7.50
CA ILE A 415 -4.76 20.71 8.51
C ILE A 415 -3.61 20.62 9.53
N GLY A 416 -2.87 19.51 9.51
CA GLY A 416 -1.65 19.31 10.28
C GLY A 416 -1.12 17.94 9.94
N SER A 417 -0.13 17.89 9.05
CA SER A 417 0.69 16.69 8.96
C SER A 417 1.37 16.54 10.33
N PHE A 418 1.36 15.33 10.90
CA PHE A 418 1.97 15.10 12.22
C PHE A 418 3.50 15.31 12.20
N TYR A 419 4.12 15.45 11.02
CA TYR A 419 5.52 15.87 10.80
C TYR A 419 5.70 16.41 9.37
N PRO A 420 5.33 17.68 9.05
CA PRO A 420 5.51 18.20 7.72
C PRO A 420 6.98 18.60 7.62
N LEU A 421 7.77 17.74 6.99
CA LEU A 421 8.89 18.28 6.25
C LEU A 421 8.24 19.13 5.15
N THR A 422 8.51 20.43 5.13
CA THR A 422 8.24 21.27 3.94
C THR A 422 8.94 20.65 2.71
N ASP A 423 8.60 21.07 1.50
CA ASP A 423 9.31 20.59 0.30
C ASP A 423 10.84 20.82 0.45
N ASP A 424 11.21 21.93 1.08
CA ASP A 424 12.59 22.24 1.48
C ASP A 424 13.10 21.18 2.47
N ASP A 425 12.43 20.95 3.59
CA ASP A 425 12.84 19.94 4.57
C ASP A 425 12.92 18.50 4.00
N TRP A 426 12.10 18.17 3.01
CA TRP A 426 12.09 16.85 2.38
C TRP A 426 13.31 16.66 1.47
N THR A 427 13.83 17.74 0.89
CA THR A 427 14.98 17.73 -0.01
C THR A 427 16.31 18.06 0.66
N ASN A 428 16.29 18.75 1.80
CA ASN A 428 17.46 19.28 2.50
C ASN A 428 18.62 18.28 2.60
N MET A 429 18.38 17.09 3.17
CA MET A 429 19.45 16.08 3.33
C MET A 429 19.98 15.52 2.00
N ALA A 430 19.25 15.66 0.89
CA ALA A 430 19.66 15.17 -0.42
C ALA A 430 20.51 16.19 -1.18
N TYR A 431 20.18 17.46 -1.05
CA TYR A 431 20.85 18.56 -1.75
C TYR A 431 21.96 19.22 -0.93
N GLU A 432 21.86 19.14 0.39
CA GLU A 432 22.81 19.69 1.36
C GLU A 432 23.10 18.62 2.44
N PRO A 433 23.83 17.55 2.09
CA PRO A 433 24.15 16.49 3.04
C PRO A 433 24.94 17.07 4.23
N PRO A 434 24.59 16.76 5.49
CA PRO A 434 25.25 17.36 6.65
C PRO A 434 26.71 16.92 6.76
N SER A 435 27.61 17.83 7.14
CA SER A 435 29.03 17.56 7.44
C SER A 435 29.20 16.42 8.45
N ASP A 436 28.35 16.38 9.48
CA ASP A 436 28.44 15.47 10.64
C ASP A 436 27.91 14.05 10.34
N VAL A 437 27.52 13.78 9.09
CA VAL A 437 27.20 12.45 8.60
C VAL A 437 28.45 11.77 8.02
N SER A 438 29.46 12.58 7.64
CA SER A 438 30.75 12.15 7.09
C SER A 438 31.81 11.85 8.15
N GLU A 439 31.64 12.29 9.40
CA GLU A 439 32.61 11.99 10.46
C GLU A 439 32.57 10.49 10.82
N ASN A 440 33.74 9.87 10.70
CA ASN A 440 34.05 8.58 11.30
C ASN A 440 34.23 8.85 12.79
N GLU A 441 33.21 8.60 13.61
CA GLU A 441 33.45 8.34 15.02
C GLU A 441 34.03 6.92 15.13
N ASP A 442 35.34 6.83 14.88
CA ASP A 442 36.16 5.81 15.53
C ASP A 442 36.36 6.26 16.98
N GLU A 443 35.51 5.77 17.89
CA GLU A 443 35.83 5.55 19.31
C GLU A 443 34.97 4.41 19.90
#